data_AF-A0A5E4LE88-F1
#
_entry.id   AF-A0A5E4LE88-F1
#
_cell.length_a   1.000
_cell.length_b   1.000
_cell.length_c   1.000
_cell.angle_alpha   90.00
_cell.angle_beta   90.00
_cell.angle_gamma   90.00
#
_symmetry.space_group_name_H-M   'P 1'
#
loop_
_entity.id
_entity.type
_entity.pdbx_description
1 polymer ?
#
loop_
_entity_poly.entity_id
_entity_poly.type
_entity_poly.pdbx_seq_one_letter_code
_entity_poly.pdbx_strand_id
1 'polypeptide(L)'
;MRREALRGIGLSDSEIGVYLSLLKNGSCLASRISSDTGMNRTHVYELIEKLLEKGIANYVIRENRKYFSVISARNLLNFIEEQKRVLETRGKEIEELIPELEKLKKQQEGVEVEVFKGPEGVKTILNHVVSVGKDNRVFPIIGILFELLPVFYQNYLKRMERNGQHRYLLATEDKRGLYEGTPLVHVRYLPPKFNIPSATWIYGDFVVIFIPEEDLTMIRIHNKAVAENYLNFFNEFWKMSKE
;
A
#
# COMPACT_ATOMS: atom_id res chain seq x y z
N MET A 1 -11.91 22.33 6.86
CA MET A 1 -10.53 21.86 7.13
C MET A 1 -10.53 20.34 7.11
N ARG A 2 -9.61 19.69 6.39
CA ARG A 2 -9.55 18.21 6.29
C ARG A 2 -8.88 17.61 7.53
N ARG A 3 -9.64 17.39 8.62
CA ARG A 3 -9.14 16.75 9.86
C ARG A 3 -8.54 15.36 9.61
N GLU A 4 -9.06 14.65 8.60
CA GLU A 4 -8.55 13.34 8.19
C GLU A 4 -7.08 13.36 7.78
N ALA A 5 -6.59 14.44 7.17
CA ALA A 5 -5.17 14.56 6.82
C ALA A 5 -4.28 14.63 8.08
N LEU A 6 -4.75 15.29 9.14
CA LEU A 6 -4.04 15.36 10.42
C LEU A 6 -4.12 14.02 11.18
N ARG A 7 -5.24 13.31 11.08
CA ARG A 7 -5.33 11.93 11.61
C ARG A 7 -4.39 10.99 10.88
N GLY A 8 -4.30 11.12 9.56
CA GLY A 8 -3.46 10.29 8.70
C GLY A 8 -1.96 10.37 9.03
N ILE A 9 -1.52 11.44 9.71
CA ILE A 9 -0.13 11.57 10.17
C ILE A 9 0.07 11.13 11.63
N GLY A 10 -0.96 10.58 12.29
CA GLY A 10 -0.86 10.04 13.65
C GLY A 10 -1.19 11.04 14.76
N LEU A 11 -1.97 12.09 14.47
CA LEU A 11 -2.57 12.93 15.50
C LEU A 11 -3.96 12.39 15.87
N SER A 12 -4.20 12.20 17.17
CA SER A 12 -5.51 11.89 17.72
C SER A 12 -6.47 13.09 17.58
N ASP A 13 -7.78 12.84 17.65
CA ASP A 13 -8.79 13.91 17.58
C ASP A 13 -8.60 14.97 18.68
N SER A 14 -8.16 14.55 19.88
CA SER A 14 -7.89 15.48 20.98
C SER A 14 -6.64 16.32 20.71
N GLU A 15 -5.55 15.73 20.22
CA GLU A 15 -4.34 16.47 19.80
C GLU A 15 -4.66 17.46 18.68
N ILE A 16 -5.49 17.07 17.71
CA ILE A 16 -5.96 17.95 16.65
C ILE A 16 -6.73 19.13 17.26
N GLY A 17 -7.61 18.89 18.24
CA GLY A 17 -8.34 19.94 18.93
C GLY A 17 -7.40 20.98 19.58
N VAL A 18 -6.40 20.51 20.32
CA VAL A 18 -5.38 21.36 20.97
C VAL A 18 -4.55 22.12 19.93
N TYR A 19 -4.06 21.42 18.90
CA TYR A 19 -3.27 22.01 17.82
C TYR A 19 -4.00 23.18 17.13
N LEU A 20 -5.29 23.00 16.82
CA LEU A 20 -6.10 24.05 16.20
C LEU A 20 -6.39 25.22 17.13
N SER A 21 -6.63 24.96 18.42
CA SER A 21 -6.78 26.03 19.41
C SER A 21 -5.49 26.84 19.52
N LEU A 22 -4.33 26.20 19.58
CA LEU A 22 -3.02 26.88 19.59
C LEU A 22 -2.79 27.69 18.30
N LEU A 23 -3.13 27.15 17.14
CA LEU A 23 -3.04 27.88 15.85
C LEU A 23 -3.94 29.12 15.81
N LYS A 24 -5.16 29.00 16.35
CA LYS A 24 -6.15 30.08 16.36
C LYS A 24 -5.77 31.20 17.33
N ASN A 25 -5.29 30.85 18.52
CA ASN A 25 -4.99 31.84 19.57
C ASN A 25 -3.54 32.33 19.55
N GLY A 26 -2.64 31.68 18.80
CA GLY A 26 -1.22 31.92 18.91
C GLY A 26 -0.67 31.48 20.27
N SER A 27 0.23 32.29 20.85
CA SER A 27 0.84 31.99 22.14
C SER A 27 -0.16 32.21 23.29
N CYS A 28 -0.59 31.14 23.95
CA CYS A 28 -1.63 31.19 24.98
C CYS A 28 -1.41 30.19 26.14
N LEU A 29 -2.12 30.41 27.25
CA LEU A 29 -2.05 29.52 28.42
C LEU A 29 -2.89 28.26 28.20
N ALA A 30 -2.54 27.17 28.90
CA ALA A 30 -3.34 25.93 28.90
C ALA A 30 -4.80 26.14 29.34
N SER A 31 -5.08 27.15 30.18
CA SER A 31 -6.45 27.51 30.55
C SER A 31 -7.29 27.97 29.36
N ARG A 32 -6.70 28.73 28.42
CA ARG A 32 -7.38 29.18 27.21
C ARG A 32 -7.76 28.00 26.31
N ILE A 33 -6.83 27.06 26.15
CA ILE A 33 -7.02 25.84 25.35
C ILE A 33 -8.09 24.95 26.00
N SER A 34 -8.08 24.82 27.32
CA SER A 34 -9.10 24.09 28.08
C SER A 34 -10.50 24.68 27.85
N SER A 35 -10.63 26.01 27.88
CA SER A 35 -11.91 26.68 27.57
C SER A 35 -12.36 26.49 26.12
N ASP A 36 -11.44 26.56 25.15
CA ASP A 36 -11.77 26.39 23.73
C ASP A 36 -12.17 24.96 23.36
N THR A 37 -11.58 23.97 24.03
CA THR A 37 -11.73 22.55 23.68
C THR A 37 -12.73 21.81 24.58
N GLY A 38 -13.11 22.39 25.72
CA GLY A 38 -13.92 21.73 26.75
C GLY A 38 -13.19 20.63 27.53
N MET A 39 -11.89 20.44 27.27
CA MET A 39 -11.07 19.44 27.95
C MET A 39 -10.59 19.95 29.30
N ASN A 40 -10.43 19.05 30.28
CA ASN A 40 -9.85 19.43 31.56
C ASN A 40 -8.36 19.84 31.41
N ARG A 41 -7.86 20.66 32.34
CA ARG A 41 -6.50 21.23 32.23
C ARG A 41 -5.41 20.16 32.24
N THR A 42 -5.55 19.09 33.03
CA THR A 42 -4.59 18.00 33.11
C THR A 42 -4.41 17.32 31.75
N HIS A 43 -5.52 16.96 31.11
CA HIS A 43 -5.55 16.37 29.78
C HIS A 43 -4.95 17.33 28.74
N VAL A 44 -5.26 18.62 28.82
CA VAL A 44 -4.64 19.62 27.93
C VAL A 44 -3.11 19.64 28.07
N TYR A 45 -2.58 19.60 29.29
CA TYR A 45 -1.12 19.53 29.50
C TYR A 45 -0.53 18.25 28.89
N GLU A 46 -1.15 17.09 29.10
CA GLU A 46 -0.70 15.81 28.51
C GLU A 46 -0.66 15.87 26.97
N LEU A 47 -1.68 16.45 26.33
CA LEU A 47 -1.71 16.58 24.87
C LEU A 47 -0.68 17.58 24.36
N ILE A 48 -0.46 18.67 25.10
CA ILE A 48 0.57 19.65 24.75
C ILE A 48 1.96 19.01 24.84
N GLU A 49 2.26 18.25 25.89
CA GLU A 49 3.54 17.54 26.01
C GLU A 49 3.76 16.60 24.81
N LYS A 50 2.75 15.84 24.37
CA LYS A 50 2.86 15.03 23.14
C LYS A 50 3.14 15.87 21.89
N LEU A 51 2.53 17.05 21.76
CA LEU A 51 2.79 17.97 20.65
C LEU A 51 4.19 18.63 20.73
N LEU A 52 4.73 18.81 21.94
CA LEU A 52 6.10 19.27 22.17
C LEU A 52 7.10 18.17 21.76
N GLU A 53 6.89 16.93 22.21
CA GLU A 53 7.70 15.76 21.85
C GLU A 53 7.73 15.53 20.33
N LYS A 54 6.60 15.76 19.65
CA LYS A 54 6.50 15.69 18.18
C LYS A 54 7.13 16.88 17.46
N GLY A 55 7.63 17.89 18.16
CA GLY A 55 8.20 19.11 17.56
C GLY A 55 7.19 20.00 16.82
N ILE A 56 5.90 19.87 17.17
CA ILE A 56 4.79 20.61 16.54
C ILE A 56 4.49 21.89 17.34
N ALA A 57 4.53 21.80 18.67
CA ALA A 57 4.33 22.90 19.59
C ALA A 57 5.65 23.35 20.24
N ASN A 58 5.63 24.53 20.84
CA ASN A 58 6.64 25.00 21.77
C ASN A 58 5.99 25.70 22.97
N TYR A 59 6.81 26.09 23.93
CA TYR A 59 6.39 27.01 24.98
C TYR A 59 7.47 28.05 25.29
N VAL A 60 7.01 29.17 25.82
CA VAL A 60 7.86 30.22 26.41
C VAL A 60 7.37 30.52 27.82
N ILE A 61 8.26 30.95 28.69
CA ILE A 61 7.90 31.36 30.05
C ILE A 61 7.78 32.88 30.06
N ARG A 62 6.61 33.40 30.46
CA ARG A 62 6.36 34.83 30.68
C ARG A 62 5.68 34.99 32.04
N GLU A 63 6.19 35.89 32.88
CA GLU A 63 5.63 36.14 34.21
C GLU A 63 5.43 34.86 35.04
N ASN A 64 6.43 33.97 35.01
CA ASN A 64 6.42 32.66 35.68
C ASN A 64 5.29 31.71 35.22
N ARG A 65 4.76 31.89 34.00
CA ARG A 65 3.73 31.03 33.40
C ARG A 65 4.17 30.54 32.02
N LYS A 66 3.87 29.28 31.70
CA LYS A 66 4.11 28.69 30.37
C LYS A 66 3.02 29.12 29.38
N TYR A 67 3.42 29.81 28.33
CA TYR A 67 2.59 30.12 27.16
C TYR A 67 2.98 29.18 26.03
N PHE A 68 2.00 28.47 25.50
CA PHE A 68 2.17 27.45 24.46
C PHE A 68 1.76 28.01 23.10
N SER A 69 2.45 27.58 22.05
CA SER A 69 2.13 27.94 20.67
C SER A 69 2.49 26.81 19.71
N VAL A 70 1.91 26.83 18.52
CA VAL A 70 2.42 26.04 17.38
C VAL A 70 3.68 26.72 16.86
N ILE A 71 4.76 25.96 16.60
CA ILE A 71 6.00 26.51 16.05
C ILE A 71 5.74 27.06 14.64
N SER A 72 5.17 26.22 13.78
CA SER A 72 4.71 26.55 12.44
C SER A 72 3.83 25.44 11.90
N ALA A 73 2.86 25.75 11.05
CA ALA A 73 2.11 24.72 10.32
C ALA A 73 3.02 23.86 9.42
N ARG A 74 4.16 24.42 8.97
CA ARG A 74 5.17 23.69 8.17
C ARG A 74 5.86 22.58 8.97
N ASN A 75 5.91 22.66 10.30
CA ASN A 75 6.51 21.61 11.13
C ASN A 75 5.75 20.29 11.07
N LEU A 76 4.48 20.27 10.63
CA LEU A 76 3.79 19.00 10.33
C LEU A 76 4.51 18.21 9.23
N LEU A 77 5.12 18.89 8.25
CA LEU A 77 5.92 18.22 7.23
C LEU A 77 7.23 17.66 7.80
N ASN A 78 7.88 18.41 8.70
CA ASN A 78 9.09 17.94 9.38
C ASN A 78 8.79 16.70 10.25
N PHE A 79 7.66 16.70 10.95
CA PHE A 79 7.20 15.54 11.74
C PHE A 79 6.97 14.31 10.84
N ILE A 80 6.31 14.48 9.69
CA ILE A 80 6.14 13.38 8.72
C ILE A 80 7.49 12.87 8.23
N GLU A 81 8.43 13.77 7.92
CA GLU A 81 9.74 13.38 7.40
C GLU A 81 10.57 12.61 8.43
N GLU A 82 10.52 13.02 9.69
CA GLU A 82 11.14 12.27 10.79
C GLU A 82 10.51 10.88 10.94
N GLN A 83 9.17 10.79 10.88
CA GLN A 83 8.47 9.50 10.94
C GLN A 83 8.86 8.57 9.79
N LYS A 84 9.03 9.09 8.58
CA LYS A 84 9.54 8.30 7.44
C LYS A 84 10.94 7.77 7.73
N ARG A 85 11.85 8.62 8.21
CA ARG A 85 13.23 8.24 8.52
C ARG A 85 13.30 7.14 9.59
N VAL A 86 12.48 7.25 10.63
CA VAL A 86 12.35 6.21 11.67
C VAL A 86 11.84 4.90 11.08
N LEU A 87 10.80 4.96 10.25
CA LEU A 87 10.26 3.77 9.58
C LEU A 87 11.25 3.15 8.60
N GLU A 88 12.02 3.94 7.87
CA GLU A 88 13.09 3.46 6.98
C GLU A 88 14.20 2.75 7.78
N THR A 89 14.59 3.31 8.93
CA THR A 89 15.61 2.71 9.80
C THR A 89 15.13 1.37 10.35
N ARG A 90 13.90 1.32 10.89
CA ARG A 90 13.29 0.06 11.35
C ARG A 90 13.09 -0.94 10.21
N GLY A 91 12.77 -0.46 9.01
CA GLY A 91 12.67 -1.29 7.81
C GLY A 91 13.97 -2.03 7.53
N LYS A 92 15.11 -1.34 7.59
CA LYS A 92 16.45 -1.96 7.42
C LYS A 92 16.77 -2.99 8.50
N GLU A 93 16.45 -2.70 9.76
CA GLU A 93 16.61 -3.67 10.86
C GLU A 93 15.81 -4.94 10.61
N ILE A 94 14.57 -4.82 10.11
CA ILE A 94 13.75 -5.98 9.74
C ILE A 94 14.34 -6.72 8.53
N GLU A 95 14.83 -6.01 7.51
CA GLU A 95 15.49 -6.62 6.34
C GLU A 95 16.68 -7.49 6.75
N GLU A 96 17.48 -7.05 7.72
CA GLU A 96 18.60 -7.83 8.27
C GLU A 96 18.14 -9.08 9.03
N LEU A 97 16.94 -9.06 9.63
CA LEU A 97 16.35 -10.18 10.36
C LEU A 97 15.65 -11.20 9.43
N ILE A 98 15.23 -10.80 8.23
CA ILE A 98 14.48 -11.68 7.29
C ILE A 98 15.17 -13.04 7.09
N PRO A 99 16.49 -13.14 6.80
CA PRO A 99 17.13 -14.43 6.58
C PRO A 99 17.06 -15.38 7.78
N GLU A 100 17.04 -14.86 9.01
CA GLU A 100 16.87 -15.67 10.22
C GLU A 100 15.42 -16.14 10.36
N LEU A 101 14.46 -15.27 10.07
CA LEU A 101 13.04 -15.61 10.08
C LEU A 101 12.70 -16.65 9.00
N GLU A 102 13.33 -16.57 7.83
CA GLU A 102 13.13 -17.54 6.75
C GLU A 102 13.63 -18.95 7.14
N LYS A 103 14.70 -19.06 7.93
CA LYS A 103 15.16 -20.36 8.46
C LYS A 103 14.14 -21.02 9.39
N LEU A 104 13.26 -20.24 10.02
CA LEU A 104 12.18 -20.77 10.85
C LEU A 104 11.00 -21.29 10.02
N LYS A 105 10.89 -20.89 8.75
CA LYS A 105 9.87 -21.39 7.84
C LYS A 105 10.21 -22.84 7.51
N LYS A 106 9.39 -23.79 7.97
CA LYS A 106 9.47 -25.18 7.51
C LYS A 106 9.28 -25.20 5.99
N GLN A 107 10.26 -25.74 5.26
CA GLN A 107 10.03 -26.13 3.88
C GLN A 107 8.95 -27.22 3.89
N GLN A 108 7.76 -26.88 3.40
CA GLN A 108 6.77 -27.89 3.07
C GLN A 108 7.21 -28.54 1.77
N GLU A 109 7.53 -29.83 1.83
CA GLU A 109 7.69 -30.63 0.61
C GLU A 109 6.32 -30.84 -0.02
N GLY A 110 6.19 -30.56 -1.32
CA GLY A 110 4.97 -30.81 -2.09
C GLY A 110 4.34 -29.56 -2.70
N VAL A 111 3.05 -29.65 -3.00
CA VAL A 111 2.26 -28.53 -3.56
C VAL A 111 1.77 -27.66 -2.41
N GLU A 112 2.24 -26.42 -2.32
CA GLU A 112 1.71 -25.43 -1.38
C GLU A 112 0.57 -24.67 -2.06
N VAL A 113 -0.62 -24.70 -1.44
CA VAL A 113 -1.82 -24.00 -1.93
C VAL A 113 -2.29 -23.05 -0.85
N GLU A 114 -2.41 -21.78 -1.20
CA GLU A 114 -2.86 -20.72 -0.30
C GLU A 114 -4.07 -20.01 -0.89
N VAL A 115 -5.02 -19.67 -0.02
CA VAL A 115 -6.23 -18.93 -0.39
C VAL A 115 -6.15 -17.53 0.22
N PHE A 116 -6.29 -16.52 -0.64
CA PHE A 116 -6.32 -15.12 -0.26
C PHE A 116 -7.69 -14.54 -0.60
N LYS A 117 -8.20 -13.66 0.28
CA LYS A 117 -9.52 -13.05 0.11
C LYS A 117 -9.45 -11.52 0.15
N GLY A 118 -10.35 -10.89 -0.59
CA GLY A 118 -10.56 -9.44 -0.58
C GLY A 118 -9.38 -8.60 -1.10
N PRO A 119 -9.50 -7.26 -1.01
CA PRO A 119 -8.51 -6.34 -1.55
C PRO A 119 -7.11 -6.48 -0.95
N GLU A 120 -7.01 -6.80 0.34
CA GLU A 120 -5.69 -7.02 0.99
C GLU A 120 -5.01 -8.28 0.46
N GLY A 121 -5.77 -9.34 0.18
CA GLY A 121 -5.24 -10.51 -0.52
C GLY A 121 -4.63 -10.12 -1.86
N VAL A 122 -5.34 -9.30 -2.65
CA VAL A 122 -4.86 -8.81 -3.97
C VAL A 122 -3.53 -8.08 -3.81
N LYS A 123 -3.42 -7.18 -2.83
CA LYS A 123 -2.15 -6.48 -2.54
C LYS A 123 -1.03 -7.45 -2.17
N THR A 124 -1.31 -8.49 -1.39
CA THR A 124 -0.33 -9.52 -1.02
C THR A 124 0.20 -10.24 -2.26
N ILE A 125 -0.67 -10.68 -3.17
CA ILE A 125 -0.24 -11.31 -4.44
C ILE A 125 0.56 -10.34 -5.29
N LEU A 126 0.10 -9.10 -5.47
CA LEU A 126 0.81 -8.07 -6.25
C LEU A 126 2.22 -7.81 -5.70
N ASN A 127 2.34 -7.65 -4.39
CA ASN A 127 3.64 -7.47 -3.74
C ASN A 127 4.55 -8.67 -3.95
N HIS A 128 4.00 -9.88 -3.88
CA HIS A 128 4.76 -11.11 -4.08
C HIS A 128 5.27 -11.25 -5.53
N VAL A 129 4.47 -10.85 -6.53
CA VAL A 129 4.91 -10.81 -7.94
C VAL A 129 6.12 -9.89 -8.10
N VAL A 130 6.12 -8.71 -7.46
CA VAL A 130 7.26 -7.79 -7.48
C VAL A 130 8.47 -8.40 -6.76
N SER A 131 8.28 -9.01 -5.59
CA SER A 131 9.38 -9.55 -4.79
C SER A 131 10.06 -10.75 -5.45
N VAL A 132 9.31 -11.61 -6.15
CA VAL A 132 9.85 -12.73 -6.92
C VAL A 132 10.71 -12.24 -8.09
N GLY A 133 10.49 -11.03 -8.59
CA GLY A 133 11.38 -10.39 -9.57
C GLY A 133 11.36 -11.04 -10.97
N LYS A 134 10.38 -11.90 -11.26
CA LYS A 134 10.23 -12.54 -12.57
C LYS A 134 9.15 -11.85 -13.41
N ASP A 135 9.26 -11.99 -14.73
CA ASP A 135 8.20 -11.60 -15.65
C ASP A 135 6.92 -12.37 -15.36
N ASN A 136 5.78 -11.72 -15.55
CA ASN A 136 4.49 -12.34 -15.30
C ASN A 136 3.56 -12.34 -16.51
N ARG A 137 2.66 -13.32 -16.53
CA ARG A 137 1.71 -13.58 -17.61
C ARG A 137 0.30 -13.66 -17.05
N VAL A 138 -0.65 -12.94 -17.62
CA VAL A 138 -2.05 -12.92 -17.16
C VAL A 138 -2.99 -13.26 -18.30
N PHE A 139 -3.93 -14.19 -18.07
CA PHE A 139 -4.97 -14.50 -19.05
C PHE A 139 -6.29 -15.01 -18.43
N PRO A 140 -7.45 -14.50 -18.89
CA PRO A 140 -7.59 -13.16 -19.46
C PRO A 140 -7.33 -12.08 -18.39
N ILE A 141 -7.14 -10.83 -18.79
CA ILE A 141 -7.24 -9.70 -17.88
C ILE A 141 -8.70 -9.37 -17.57
N ILE A 142 -9.04 -9.21 -16.29
CA ILE A 142 -10.38 -8.80 -15.86
C ILE A 142 -10.53 -7.27 -15.82
N GLY A 143 -9.43 -6.54 -15.56
CA GLY A 143 -9.40 -5.07 -15.51
C GLY A 143 -9.79 -4.44 -14.16
N ILE A 144 -10.38 -5.20 -13.25
CA ILE A 144 -10.89 -4.72 -11.94
C ILE A 144 -9.83 -4.04 -11.05
N LEU A 145 -8.54 -4.32 -11.24
CA LEU A 145 -7.48 -3.78 -10.39
C LEU A 145 -7.36 -2.25 -10.44
N PHE A 146 -7.69 -1.62 -11.58
CA PHE A 146 -7.68 -0.16 -11.72
C PHE A 146 -8.81 0.51 -10.93
N GLU A 147 -9.94 -0.16 -10.77
CA GLU A 147 -11.10 0.34 -10.02
C GLU A 147 -10.97 0.03 -8.54
N LEU A 148 -10.58 -1.20 -8.20
CA LEU A 148 -10.50 -1.68 -6.83
C LEU A 148 -9.36 -1.02 -6.04
N LEU A 149 -8.20 -0.83 -6.67
CA LEU A 149 -6.95 -0.43 -6.02
C LEU A 149 -6.18 0.62 -6.84
N PRO A 150 -6.77 1.75 -7.25
CA PRO A 150 -6.20 2.65 -8.26
C PRO A 150 -4.78 3.14 -7.90
N VAL A 151 -4.61 3.68 -6.69
CA VAL A 151 -3.32 4.23 -6.24
C VAL A 151 -2.29 3.12 -6.02
N PHE A 152 -2.71 2.01 -5.40
CA PHE A 152 -1.81 0.89 -5.12
C PHE A 152 -1.34 0.21 -6.41
N TYR A 153 -2.26 -0.01 -7.36
CA TYR A 153 -1.94 -0.67 -8.62
C TYR A 153 -1.04 0.20 -9.51
N GLN A 154 -1.24 1.52 -9.55
CA GLN A 154 -0.29 2.43 -10.21
C GLN A 154 1.12 2.34 -9.59
N ASN A 155 1.22 2.30 -8.26
CA ASN A 155 2.50 2.13 -7.58
C ASN A 155 3.12 0.75 -7.86
N TYR A 156 2.32 -0.31 -7.95
CA TYR A 156 2.76 -1.63 -8.37
C TYR A 156 3.38 -1.61 -9.78
N LEU A 157 2.71 -0.99 -10.76
CA LEU A 157 3.24 -0.88 -12.13
C LEU A 157 4.57 -0.13 -12.17
N LYS A 158 4.72 0.97 -11.42
CA LYS A 158 5.99 1.70 -11.30
C LYS A 158 7.10 0.86 -10.66
N ARG A 159 6.78 0.01 -9.68
CA ARG A 159 7.77 -0.90 -9.06
C ARG A 159 8.23 -1.97 -10.04
N MET A 160 7.30 -2.55 -10.81
CA MET A 160 7.62 -3.50 -11.88
C MET A 160 8.56 -2.87 -12.92
N GLU A 161 8.25 -1.65 -13.37
CA GLU A 161 9.07 -0.88 -14.31
C GLU A 161 10.49 -0.66 -13.77
N ARG A 162 10.62 -0.18 -12.54
CA ARG A 162 11.93 0.05 -11.89
C ARG A 162 12.75 -1.24 -11.76
N ASN A 163 12.09 -2.37 -11.57
CA ASN A 163 12.73 -3.68 -11.48
C ASN A 163 13.03 -4.31 -12.85
N GLY A 164 12.62 -3.68 -13.96
CA GLY A 164 12.77 -4.22 -15.31
C GLY A 164 11.91 -5.47 -15.58
N GLN A 165 10.83 -5.67 -14.82
CA GLN A 165 9.97 -6.83 -14.95
C GLN A 165 8.92 -6.62 -16.05
N HIS A 166 8.87 -7.52 -17.03
CA HIS A 166 7.88 -7.48 -18.10
C HIS A 166 6.56 -8.14 -17.71
N ARG A 167 5.47 -7.65 -18.30
CA ARG A 167 4.15 -8.28 -18.20
C ARG A 167 3.60 -8.60 -19.58
N TYR A 168 3.04 -9.79 -19.72
CA TYR A 168 2.39 -10.25 -20.94
C TYR A 168 0.93 -10.55 -20.64
N LEU A 169 0.02 -9.81 -21.24
CA LEU A 169 -1.40 -9.80 -20.91
C LEU A 169 -2.22 -10.26 -22.11
N LEU A 170 -3.05 -11.28 -21.90
CA LEU A 170 -4.09 -11.64 -22.84
C LEU A 170 -5.40 -10.98 -22.42
N ALA A 171 -5.96 -10.17 -23.31
CA ALA A 171 -7.15 -9.37 -23.08
C ALA A 171 -8.27 -9.78 -24.02
N THR A 172 -9.51 -9.54 -23.62
CA THR A 172 -10.64 -9.47 -24.56
C THR A 172 -10.69 -8.07 -25.17
N GLU A 173 -11.32 -7.95 -26.34
CA GLU A 173 -11.35 -6.72 -27.12
C GLU A 173 -12.00 -5.53 -26.37
N ASP A 174 -12.93 -5.79 -25.44
CA ASP A 174 -13.56 -4.77 -24.59
C ASP A 174 -12.59 -4.10 -23.59
N LYS A 175 -11.39 -4.68 -23.40
CA LYS A 175 -10.32 -4.12 -22.55
C LYS A 175 -9.26 -3.37 -23.34
N ARG A 176 -9.47 -3.11 -24.63
CA ARG A 176 -8.52 -2.38 -25.48
C ARG A 176 -8.23 -0.99 -24.90
N GLY A 177 -6.95 -0.60 -24.93
CA GLY A 177 -6.47 0.68 -24.42
C GLY A 177 -6.22 0.73 -22.91
N LEU A 178 -6.66 -0.27 -22.14
CA LEU A 178 -6.55 -0.25 -20.66
C LEU A 178 -5.11 -0.13 -20.14
N TYR A 179 -4.14 -0.64 -20.90
CA TYR A 179 -2.71 -0.60 -20.57
C TYR A 179 -1.88 0.18 -21.60
N GLU A 180 -2.52 0.96 -22.46
CA GLU A 180 -1.81 1.77 -23.46
C GLU A 180 -0.85 2.76 -22.77
N GLY A 181 0.37 2.87 -23.31
CA GLY A 181 1.42 3.72 -22.73
C GLY A 181 1.99 3.22 -21.40
N THR A 182 1.65 2.01 -20.93
CA THR A 182 2.26 1.42 -19.73
C THR A 182 3.59 0.75 -20.09
N PRO A 183 4.75 1.22 -19.57
CA PRO A 183 6.05 0.64 -19.90
C PRO A 183 6.16 -0.84 -19.51
N LEU A 184 6.92 -1.61 -20.30
CA LEU A 184 7.19 -3.05 -20.10
C LEU A 184 5.94 -3.95 -20.05
N VAL A 185 4.76 -3.44 -20.40
CA VAL A 185 3.52 -4.21 -20.51
C VAL A 185 3.22 -4.47 -21.99
N HIS A 186 3.06 -5.74 -22.31
CA HIS A 186 2.73 -6.23 -23.64
C HIS A 186 1.32 -6.81 -23.59
N VAL A 187 0.44 -6.34 -24.47
CA VAL A 187 -0.96 -6.81 -24.52
C VAL A 187 -1.24 -7.43 -25.87
N ARG A 188 -1.94 -8.56 -25.86
CA ARG A 188 -2.55 -9.16 -27.05
C ARG A 188 -4.01 -9.51 -26.78
N TYR A 189 -4.79 -9.58 -27.84
CA TYR A 189 -6.24 -9.75 -27.78
C TYR A 189 -6.65 -11.15 -28.22
N LEU A 190 -7.44 -11.80 -27.38
CA LEU A 190 -8.05 -13.09 -27.61
C LEU A 190 -9.25 -12.96 -28.56
N PRO A 191 -9.57 -13.99 -29.36
CA PRO A 191 -10.79 -14.03 -30.14
C PRO A 191 -12.06 -13.86 -29.28
N PRO A 192 -13.16 -13.29 -29.82
CA PRO A 192 -14.39 -13.02 -29.06
C PRO A 192 -15.07 -14.24 -28.42
N LYS A 193 -14.68 -15.47 -28.79
CA LYS A 193 -15.29 -16.72 -28.32
C LYS A 193 -14.81 -17.17 -26.93
N PHE A 194 -13.80 -16.49 -26.35
CA PHE A 194 -13.28 -16.84 -25.03
C PHE A 194 -14.08 -16.11 -23.93
N ASN A 195 -14.99 -16.82 -23.28
CA ASN A 195 -15.63 -16.37 -22.04
C ASN A 195 -14.99 -17.11 -20.85
N ILE A 196 -13.95 -16.51 -20.26
CA ILE A 196 -13.23 -17.11 -19.13
C ILE A 196 -13.57 -16.27 -17.87
N PRO A 197 -14.28 -16.84 -16.89
CA PRO A 197 -14.80 -16.08 -15.74
C PRO A 197 -13.73 -15.76 -14.68
N SER A 198 -12.56 -16.40 -14.76
CA SER A 198 -11.44 -16.23 -13.83
C SER A 198 -10.18 -15.83 -14.57
N ALA A 199 -9.33 -14.98 -13.98
CA ALA A 199 -8.00 -14.74 -14.51
C ALA A 199 -7.00 -15.75 -13.95
N THR A 200 -6.04 -16.13 -14.76
CA THR A 200 -4.86 -16.88 -14.32
C THR A 200 -3.64 -15.98 -14.41
N TRP A 201 -2.83 -15.96 -13.34
CA TRP A 201 -1.58 -15.24 -13.26
C TRP A 201 -0.42 -16.21 -13.06
N ILE A 202 0.62 -16.12 -13.89
CA ILE A 202 1.78 -17.02 -13.84
C ILE A 202 3.04 -16.18 -13.65
N TYR A 203 3.90 -16.55 -12.70
CA TYR A 203 5.19 -15.92 -12.44
C TYR A 203 6.10 -16.85 -11.64
N GLY A 204 7.38 -16.97 -12.00
CA GLY A 204 8.28 -17.95 -11.36
C GLY A 204 7.67 -19.35 -11.33
N ASP A 205 7.69 -19.99 -10.16
CA ASP A 205 7.09 -21.31 -9.92
C ASP A 205 5.65 -21.22 -9.36
N PHE A 206 4.98 -20.07 -9.54
CA PHE A 206 3.66 -19.77 -8.99
C PHE A 206 2.59 -19.61 -10.08
N VAL A 207 1.41 -20.15 -9.79
CA VAL A 207 0.17 -19.90 -10.51
C VAL A 207 -0.84 -19.31 -9.54
N VAL A 208 -1.55 -18.27 -9.94
CA VAL A 208 -2.65 -17.68 -9.18
C VAL A 208 -3.91 -17.72 -10.01
N ILE A 209 -4.94 -18.37 -9.50
CA ILE A 209 -6.30 -18.30 -10.06
C ILE A 209 -7.03 -17.18 -9.31
N PHE A 210 -7.44 -16.14 -10.02
CA PHE A 210 -8.19 -15.02 -9.50
C PHE A 210 -9.65 -15.10 -9.94
N ILE A 211 -10.53 -15.19 -8.95
CA ILE A 211 -11.98 -15.37 -9.09
C ILE A 211 -12.64 -14.07 -8.63
N PRO A 212 -13.09 -13.20 -9.55
CA PRO A 212 -13.63 -11.88 -9.25
C PRO A 212 -15.11 -11.94 -8.82
N GLU A 213 -15.47 -12.86 -7.92
CA GLU A 213 -16.80 -12.95 -7.30
C GLU A 213 -16.90 -12.04 -6.05
N GLU A 214 -18.04 -12.07 -5.34
CA GLU A 214 -18.33 -11.14 -4.22
C GLU A 214 -17.20 -11.03 -3.17
N ASP A 215 -16.56 -12.15 -2.84
CA ASP A 215 -15.48 -12.20 -1.84
C ASP A 215 -14.08 -11.84 -2.38
N LEU A 216 -13.90 -11.72 -3.71
CA LEU A 216 -12.61 -11.65 -4.41
C LEU A 216 -11.62 -12.71 -3.91
N THR A 217 -11.62 -13.89 -4.55
CA THR A 217 -10.77 -14.99 -4.10
C THR A 217 -9.58 -15.16 -5.03
N MET A 218 -8.38 -15.33 -4.46
CA MET A 218 -7.25 -15.89 -5.20
C MET A 218 -6.80 -17.19 -4.58
N ILE A 219 -6.47 -18.15 -5.44
CA ILE A 219 -5.82 -19.40 -5.07
C ILE A 219 -4.41 -19.35 -5.65
N ARG A 220 -3.39 -19.26 -4.80
CA ARG A 220 -1.99 -19.36 -5.21
C ARG A 220 -1.53 -20.81 -5.05
N ILE A 221 -0.95 -21.35 -6.11
CA ILE A 221 -0.35 -22.66 -6.17
C ILE A 221 1.14 -22.45 -6.39
N HIS A 222 1.96 -22.96 -5.48
CA HIS A 222 3.41 -22.98 -5.62
C HIS A 222 3.85 -24.39 -6.01
N ASN A 223 4.14 -24.56 -7.30
CA ASN A 223 4.66 -25.80 -7.85
C ASN A 223 5.23 -25.55 -9.25
N LYS A 224 6.51 -25.87 -9.44
CA LYS A 224 7.22 -25.67 -10.70
C LYS A 224 6.56 -26.35 -11.90
N ALA A 225 6.20 -27.63 -11.77
CA ALA A 225 5.60 -28.38 -12.88
C ALA A 225 4.22 -27.82 -13.28
N VAL A 226 3.42 -27.38 -12.31
CA VAL A 226 2.16 -26.68 -12.56
C VAL A 226 2.41 -25.35 -13.28
N ALA A 227 3.34 -24.53 -12.78
CA ALA A 227 3.67 -23.24 -13.40
C ALA A 227 4.17 -23.39 -14.84
N GLU A 228 5.03 -24.37 -15.11
CA GLU A 228 5.51 -24.67 -16.47
C GLU A 228 4.36 -25.09 -17.41
N ASN A 229 3.42 -25.91 -16.92
CA ASN A 229 2.27 -26.32 -17.72
C ASN A 229 1.36 -25.12 -18.08
N TYR A 230 1.02 -24.29 -17.09
CA TYR A 230 0.22 -23.09 -17.31
C TYR A 230 0.93 -22.07 -18.22
N LEU A 231 2.25 -21.96 -18.11
CA LEU A 231 3.07 -21.15 -19.01
C LEU A 231 2.96 -21.65 -20.45
N ASN A 232 3.00 -22.96 -20.67
CA ASN A 232 2.82 -23.53 -22.01
C ASN A 232 1.43 -23.21 -22.57
N PHE A 233 0.36 -23.33 -21.78
CA PHE A 233 -0.98 -22.91 -22.20
C PHE A 233 -1.02 -21.42 -22.58
N PHE A 234 -0.45 -20.56 -21.75
CA PHE A 234 -0.37 -19.13 -22.06
C PHE A 234 0.35 -18.89 -23.39
N ASN A 235 1.48 -19.55 -23.64
CA ASN A 235 2.26 -19.37 -24.86
C ASN A 235 1.48 -19.78 -26.11
N GLU A 236 0.67 -20.84 -26.05
CA GLU A 236 -0.20 -21.24 -27.15
C GLU A 236 -1.29 -20.19 -27.41
N PHE A 237 -1.97 -19.70 -26.37
CA PHE A 237 -2.92 -18.60 -26.53
C PHE A 237 -2.25 -17.32 -27.06
N TRP A 238 -1.03 -17.04 -26.64
CA TRP A 238 -0.25 -15.89 -27.10
C TRP A 238 0.07 -15.94 -28.59
N LYS A 239 0.39 -17.13 -29.13
CA LYS A 239 0.61 -17.33 -30.57
C LYS A 239 -0.68 -17.14 -31.39
N MET A 240 -1.82 -17.53 -30.83
CA MET A 240 -3.13 -17.42 -31.50
C MET A 240 -3.74 -16.01 -31.40
N SER A 241 -3.28 -15.20 -30.46
CA SER A 241 -3.75 -13.84 -30.22
C SER A 241 -3.15 -12.82 -31.18
N LYS A 242 -3.79 -11.65 -31.28
CA LYS A 242 -3.35 -10.53 -32.13
C LYS A 242 -2.91 -9.34 -31.28
N GLU A 243 -2.11 -8.46 -31.86
CA GLU A 243 -1.76 -7.17 -31.25
C GLU A 243 -2.95 -6.19 -31.23
#